data_AF-A0A093YNH5-F1
#
_entry.id   AF-A0A093YNH5-F1
#
_cell.length_a   1.000
_cell.length_b   1.000
_cell.length_c   1.000
_cell.angle_alpha   90.00
_cell.angle_beta   90.00
_cell.angle_gamma   90.00
#
_symmetry.space_group_name_H-M   'P 1'
#
loop_
_entity.id
_entity.type
_entity.pdbx_description
1 polymer ?
#
loop_
_entity_poly.entity_id
_entity_poly.type
_entity_poly.pdbx_seq_one_letter_code
_entity_poly.pdbx_strand_id
1 'polypeptide(L)'
;MSDHDDMRIDPSLLLATANDPSLMDSHHDHHGYAEQQYADQQYTAQAAQAAFPNPANSIAVYFRLHPASDIQPNSRLWVSTLSSVSVDELRQLATSKYPGTIPVRLEGIVKESNGQEMNLQIDHDEELDAYLAAINGVKPIFTVQLMQGWKNE
;
A
#
# COMPACT_ATOMS: atom_id res chain seq x y z
N MET A 1 -9.49 -49.94 31.19
CA MET A 1 -8.34 -49.45 30.40
C MET A 1 -8.47 -47.94 30.38
N SER A 2 -7.80 -47.29 31.32
CA SER A 2 -7.72 -45.83 31.39
C SER A 2 -6.48 -45.42 30.61
N ASP A 3 -6.68 -44.68 29.54
CA ASP A 3 -5.62 -43.93 28.89
C ASP A 3 -6.04 -42.46 28.94
N HIS A 4 -5.31 -41.70 29.76
CA HIS A 4 -5.36 -40.26 29.88
C HIS A 4 -4.60 -39.71 28.67
N ASP A 5 -5.29 -39.30 27.61
CA ASP A 5 -4.68 -38.44 26.59
C ASP A 5 -4.73 -37.00 27.12
N ASP A 6 -3.55 -36.64 27.60
CA ASP A 6 -3.11 -35.48 28.34
C ASP A 6 -3.52 -34.14 27.70
N MET A 7 -4.01 -33.26 28.56
CA MET A 7 -4.35 -31.87 28.30
C MET A 7 -3.18 -31.14 27.62
N ARG A 8 -3.23 -31.06 26.28
CA ARG A 8 -2.29 -30.25 25.50
C ARG A 8 -2.35 -28.80 25.98
N ILE A 9 -1.35 -28.42 26.75
CA ILE A 9 -1.16 -27.08 27.27
C ILE A 9 -0.96 -26.14 26.08
N ASP A 10 -1.90 -25.23 25.86
CA ASP A 10 -1.75 -24.17 24.87
C ASP A 10 -0.50 -23.34 25.20
N PRO A 11 0.41 -23.10 24.24
CA PRO A 11 1.65 -22.35 24.47
C PRO A 11 1.40 -20.90 24.90
N SER A 12 0.16 -20.41 24.77
CA SER A 12 -0.28 -19.13 25.32
C SER A 12 -0.36 -19.09 26.85
N LEU A 13 -0.53 -20.24 27.54
CA LEU A 13 -0.51 -20.32 29.00
C LEU A 13 0.90 -20.12 29.57
N LEU A 14 1.95 -20.54 28.86
CA LEU A 14 3.34 -20.36 29.31
C LEU A 14 3.75 -18.88 29.36
N LEU A 15 3.14 -18.04 28.52
CA LEU A 15 3.41 -16.61 28.51
C LEU A 15 2.64 -15.87 29.62
N ALA A 16 1.48 -16.39 30.03
CA ALA A 16 0.71 -15.84 31.14
C ALA A 16 1.41 -16.07 32.49
N THR A 17 2.11 -17.20 32.66
CA THR A 17 2.84 -17.51 33.91
C THR A 17 4.19 -16.79 34.03
N ALA A 18 4.76 -16.31 32.91
CA ALA A 18 6.03 -15.60 32.91
C ALA A 18 5.90 -14.11 33.30
N ASN A 19 4.67 -13.59 33.39
CA ASN A 19 4.40 -12.19 33.71
C ASN A 19 3.74 -11.99 35.08
N ASP A 20 3.88 -12.97 35.99
CA ASP A 20 3.43 -12.87 37.37
C ASP A 20 4.63 -12.62 38.31
N PRO A 21 4.96 -11.35 38.61
CA PRO A 21 5.88 -11.03 39.68
C PRO A 21 5.07 -10.90 40.99
N SER A 22 4.45 -11.98 41.47
CA SER A 22 3.84 -11.99 42.81
C SER A 22 4.10 -13.28 43.59
N LEU A 23 5.37 -13.71 43.61
CA LEU A 23 5.87 -14.70 44.59
C LEU A 23 7.12 -14.21 45.35
N MET A 24 7.18 -12.92 45.63
CA MET A 24 7.99 -12.36 46.72
C MET A 24 7.13 -11.41 47.56
N ASP A 25 5.99 -11.91 48.05
CA ASP A 25 5.33 -11.32 49.22
C ASP A 25 6.08 -11.78 50.47
N SER A 26 7.02 -10.96 50.91
CA SER A 26 7.45 -10.92 52.30
C SER A 26 7.94 -9.51 52.59
N HIS A 27 7.04 -8.73 53.18
CA HIS A 27 7.28 -7.46 53.86
C HIS A 27 7.68 -6.26 52.99
N HIS A 28 6.71 -5.46 52.55
CA HIS A 28 6.60 -4.09 53.08
C HIS A 28 5.38 -3.35 52.53
N ASP A 29 4.66 -2.76 53.48
CA ASP A 29 3.79 -1.61 53.36
C ASP A 29 4.38 -0.51 52.44
N HIS A 30 3.81 -0.29 51.26
CA HIS A 30 3.69 1.06 50.65
C HIS A 30 2.72 1.07 49.45
N HIS A 31 1.57 1.68 49.70
CA HIS A 31 0.56 2.05 48.72
C HIS A 31 1.09 3.01 47.63
N GLY A 32 0.70 2.79 46.37
CA GLY A 32 -0.03 3.84 45.66
C GLY A 32 0.56 4.51 44.42
N TYR A 33 1.67 4.05 43.81
CA TYR A 33 2.26 4.75 42.65
C TYR A 33 2.62 3.88 41.43
N ALA A 34 2.50 2.56 41.48
CA ALA A 34 2.83 1.70 40.34
C ALA A 34 1.66 1.49 39.36
N GLU A 35 0.41 1.50 39.83
CA GLU A 35 -0.75 1.08 39.03
C GLU A 35 -1.20 2.11 37.97
N GLN A 36 -0.89 3.39 38.18
CA GLN A 36 -1.22 4.46 37.22
C GLN A 36 -0.34 4.43 35.96
N GLN A 37 0.90 3.92 36.05
CA GLN A 37 1.81 3.88 34.90
C GLN A 37 1.49 2.74 33.92
N TYR A 38 0.95 1.62 34.41
CA TYR A 38 0.55 0.51 33.54
C TYR A 38 -0.71 0.81 32.72
N ALA A 39 -1.68 1.51 33.31
CA ALA A 39 -2.90 1.90 32.60
C ALA A 39 -2.59 2.85 31.42
N ASP A 40 -1.75 3.87 31.63
CA ASP A 40 -1.40 4.85 30.58
C ASP A 40 -0.57 4.24 29.43
N GLN A 41 0.30 3.28 29.74
CA GLN A 41 1.06 2.52 28.73
C GLN A 41 0.17 1.61 27.88
N GLN A 42 -0.85 0.98 28.47
CA GLN A 42 -1.78 0.11 27.74
C GLN A 42 -2.66 0.92 26.76
N TYR A 43 -3.13 2.11 27.15
CA TYR A 43 -3.88 2.99 26.24
C TYR A 43 -3.02 3.55 25.11
N THR A 44 -1.75 3.87 25.36
CA THR A 44 -0.83 4.37 24.33
C THR A 44 -0.47 3.29 23.29
N ALA A 45 -0.28 2.04 23.73
CA ALA A 45 0.01 0.93 22.82
C ALA A 45 -1.17 0.58 21.90
N GLN A 46 -2.41 0.70 22.40
CA GLN A 46 -3.62 0.46 21.61
C GLN A 46 -3.96 1.63 20.67
N ALA A 47 -3.68 2.87 21.08
CA ALA A 47 -3.81 4.03 20.20
C ALA A 47 -2.80 4.01 19.03
N ALA A 48 -1.61 3.43 19.23
CA ALA A 48 -0.64 3.21 18.16
C ALA A 48 -1.09 2.14 17.14
N GLN A 49 -1.99 1.23 17.52
CA GLN A 49 -2.62 0.25 16.60
C GLN A 49 -3.85 0.82 15.88
N ALA A 50 -4.42 1.92 16.38
CA ALA A 50 -5.44 2.72 15.70
C ALA A 50 -4.81 3.81 14.81
N ALA A 51 -3.47 3.87 14.71
CA ALA A 51 -2.82 4.59 13.64
C ALA A 51 -3.38 4.04 12.33
N PHE A 52 -4.03 4.92 11.57
CA PHE A 52 -4.51 4.69 10.21
C PHE A 52 -3.61 3.68 9.51
N PRO A 53 -4.18 2.64 8.84
CA PRO A 53 -3.36 1.63 8.18
C PRO A 53 -2.28 2.36 7.42
N ASN A 54 -1.03 2.18 7.87
CA ASN A 54 0.12 2.84 7.29
C ASN A 54 0.01 2.53 5.79
N PRO A 55 -0.13 3.53 4.88
CA PRO A 55 -0.24 3.27 3.46
C PRO A 55 1.15 2.84 3.01
N ALA A 56 1.52 1.61 3.35
CA ALA A 56 2.75 1.00 2.94
C ALA A 56 2.62 0.80 1.42
N ASN A 57 3.05 1.84 0.70
CA ASN A 57 3.31 1.92 -0.73
C ASN A 57 2.17 2.40 -1.65
N SER A 58 1.32 3.34 -1.19
CA SER A 58 0.50 4.09 -2.15
C SER A 58 1.35 5.13 -2.90
N ILE A 59 1.36 5.07 -4.24
CA ILE A 59 2.16 5.93 -5.12
C ILE A 59 1.23 6.90 -5.85
N ALA A 60 1.46 8.20 -5.71
CA ALA A 60 0.75 9.19 -6.51
C ALA A 60 1.32 9.22 -7.93
N VAL A 61 0.47 8.96 -8.93
CA VAL A 61 0.83 8.89 -10.34
C VAL A 61 0.11 9.97 -11.14
N TYR A 62 0.79 10.58 -12.10
CA TYR A 62 0.17 11.47 -13.07
C TYR A 62 -0.14 10.71 -14.35
N PHE A 63 -1.31 10.93 -14.92
CA PHE A 63 -1.70 10.40 -16.21
C PHE A 63 -1.89 11.53 -17.22
N ARG A 64 -1.30 11.37 -18.39
CA ARG A 64 -1.45 12.23 -19.57
C ARG A 64 -2.12 11.44 -20.68
N LEU A 65 -3.14 12.00 -21.31
CA LEU A 65 -3.76 11.36 -22.46
C LEU A 65 -2.84 11.47 -23.68
N HIS A 66 -2.58 10.34 -24.35
CA HIS A 66 -1.82 10.30 -25.59
C HIS A 66 -2.58 11.02 -26.71
N PRO A 67 -1.93 11.83 -27.57
CA PRO A 67 -2.60 12.55 -28.66
C PRO A 67 -3.29 11.64 -29.69
N ALA A 68 -2.87 10.38 -29.78
CA ALA A 68 -3.50 9.35 -30.63
C ALA A 68 -4.70 8.64 -29.98
N SER A 69 -5.23 9.14 -28.87
CA SER A 69 -6.42 8.56 -28.24
C SER A 69 -7.68 8.93 -29.03
N ASP A 70 -8.59 7.97 -29.19
CA ASP A 70 -9.85 8.12 -29.93
C ASP A 70 -10.98 8.65 -29.03
N ILE A 71 -10.65 9.61 -28.17
CA ILE A 71 -11.59 10.21 -27.21
C ILE A 71 -11.47 11.73 -27.24
N GLN A 72 -12.58 12.45 -27.00
CA GLN A 72 -12.55 13.89 -26.76
C GLN A 72 -12.45 14.15 -25.25
N PRO A 73 -11.27 14.53 -24.73
CA PRO A 73 -11.11 14.76 -23.30
C PRO A 73 -11.57 16.16 -22.90
N ASN A 74 -12.20 16.26 -21.72
CA ASN A 74 -12.38 17.54 -21.03
C ASN A 74 -11.09 18.03 -20.35
N SER A 75 -10.18 17.12 -19.95
CA SER A 75 -8.84 17.45 -19.44
C SER A 75 -7.84 16.36 -19.82
N ARG A 76 -6.65 16.71 -20.32
CA ARG A 76 -5.65 15.73 -20.77
C ARG A 76 -4.69 15.25 -19.67
N LEU A 77 -4.74 15.84 -18.47
CA LEU A 77 -3.85 15.51 -17.36
C LEU A 77 -4.67 15.32 -16.09
N TRP A 78 -4.43 14.22 -15.37
CA TRP A 78 -5.05 13.96 -14.08
C TRP A 78 -4.09 13.20 -13.16
N VAL A 79 -4.44 13.13 -11.87
CA VAL A 79 -3.70 12.38 -10.85
C VAL A 79 -4.53 11.19 -10.39
N SER A 80 -3.87 10.10 -10.04
CA SER A 80 -4.47 8.94 -9.39
C SER A 80 -3.51 8.37 -8.37
N THR A 81 -4.00 7.46 -7.54
CA THR A 81 -3.21 6.79 -6.51
C THR A 81 -3.15 5.32 -6.86
N LEU A 82 -1.93 4.83 -7.06
CA LEU A 82 -1.62 3.43 -7.29
C LEU A 82 -1.38 2.77 -5.92
N SER A 83 -2.08 1.69 -5.63
CA SER A 83 -2.05 0.98 -4.35
C SER A 83 -1.00 -0.13 -4.34
N SER A 84 -0.65 -0.65 -5.51
CA SER A 84 0.39 -1.66 -5.72
C SER A 84 1.06 -1.48 -7.08
N VAL A 85 2.31 -1.93 -7.22
CA VAL A 85 3.05 -1.84 -8.50
C VAL A 85 2.48 -2.84 -9.49
N SER A 86 1.37 -2.47 -10.15
CA SER A 86 0.67 -3.32 -11.12
C SER A 86 0.20 -2.52 -12.34
N VAL A 87 0.50 -3.05 -13.53
CA VAL A 87 0.03 -2.51 -14.81
C VAL A 87 -1.48 -2.65 -14.96
N ASP A 88 -2.06 -3.72 -14.41
CA ASP A 88 -3.52 -3.89 -14.42
C ASP A 88 -4.20 -2.78 -13.64
N GLU A 89 -3.69 -2.44 -12.45
CA GLU A 89 -4.20 -1.32 -11.66
C GLU A 89 -4.03 0.02 -12.42
N LEU A 90 -2.90 0.27 -13.09
CA LEU A 90 -2.72 1.47 -13.91
C LEU A 90 -3.75 1.56 -15.05
N ARG A 91 -4.04 0.44 -15.70
CA ARG A 91 -5.07 0.36 -16.76
C ARG A 91 -6.46 0.65 -16.21
N GLN A 92 -6.80 0.08 -15.06
CA GLN A 92 -8.08 0.36 -14.38
C GLN A 92 -8.21 1.83 -13.95
N LEU A 93 -7.15 2.43 -13.41
CA LEU A 93 -7.15 3.84 -13.02
C LEU A 93 -7.30 4.77 -14.23
N ALA A 94 -6.68 4.42 -15.36
CA ALA A 94 -6.81 5.19 -16.60
C ALA A 94 -8.25 5.16 -17.16
N THR A 95 -8.90 4.00 -17.19
CA THR A 95 -10.28 3.86 -17.67
C THR A 95 -11.31 4.39 -16.68
N SER A 96 -11.01 4.42 -15.39
CA SER A 96 -11.88 5.03 -14.37
C SER A 96 -12.14 6.50 -14.64
N LYS A 97 -11.18 7.22 -15.25
CA LYS A 97 -11.37 8.61 -15.65
C LYS A 97 -12.24 8.77 -16.91
N TYR A 98 -12.22 7.78 -17.79
CA TYR A 98 -12.93 7.76 -19.06
C TYR A 98 -13.72 6.45 -19.23
N PRO A 99 -14.91 6.34 -18.62
CA PRO A 99 -15.74 5.14 -18.70
C PRO A 99 -16.06 4.77 -20.16
N GLY A 100 -16.11 3.47 -20.45
CA GLY A 100 -16.37 2.95 -21.81
C GLY A 100 -15.16 2.98 -22.75
N THR A 101 -13.97 3.28 -22.22
CA THR A 101 -12.71 3.22 -22.98
C THR A 101 -11.88 2.01 -22.59
N ILE A 102 -10.98 1.61 -23.49
CA ILE A 102 -9.95 0.60 -23.25
C ILE A 102 -8.56 1.23 -23.38
N PRO A 103 -7.60 0.88 -22.51
CA PRO A 103 -6.21 1.31 -22.65
C PRO A 103 -5.51 0.39 -23.66
N VAL A 104 -5.05 0.96 -24.76
CA VAL A 104 -4.33 0.23 -25.82
C VAL A 104 -2.83 0.42 -25.73
N ARG A 105 -2.37 1.45 -25.02
CA ARG A 105 -0.96 1.72 -24.79
C ARG A 105 -0.75 2.45 -23.48
N LEU A 106 0.26 2.02 -22.74
CA LEU A 106 0.71 2.66 -21.51
C LEU A 106 2.21 2.92 -21.63
N GLU A 107 2.63 4.16 -21.39
CA GLU A 107 4.02 4.57 -21.47
C GLU A 107 4.42 5.35 -20.21
N GLY A 108 5.50 4.99 -19.55
CA GLY A 108 6.14 5.80 -18.52
C GLY A 108 7.00 6.90 -19.15
N ILE A 109 7.00 8.09 -18.56
CA ILE A 109 7.86 9.20 -18.97
C ILE A 109 9.07 9.27 -18.06
N VAL A 110 10.26 9.18 -18.64
CA VAL A 110 11.54 9.39 -17.97
C VAL A 110 12.14 10.70 -18.46
N LYS A 111 12.61 11.53 -17.54
CA LYS A 111 13.34 12.76 -17.88
C LYS A 111 14.83 12.44 -18.00
N GLU A 112 15.37 12.62 -19.18
CA GLU A 112 16.80 12.49 -19.43
C GLU A 112 17.57 13.72 -18.92
N SER A 113 18.88 13.57 -18.73
CA SER A 113 19.76 14.63 -18.23
C SER A 113 19.92 15.81 -19.20
N ASN A 114 19.58 15.63 -20.47
CA ASN A 114 19.49 16.67 -21.49
C ASN A 114 18.16 17.47 -21.42
N GLY A 115 17.24 17.12 -20.52
CA GLY A 115 15.91 17.73 -20.40
C GLY A 115 14.85 17.19 -21.36
N GLN A 116 15.18 16.20 -22.19
CA GLN A 116 14.22 15.52 -23.05
C GLN A 116 13.38 14.51 -22.26
N GLU A 117 12.12 14.36 -22.67
CA GLU A 117 11.23 13.32 -22.17
C GLU A 117 11.37 12.08 -23.07
N MET A 118 11.70 10.95 -22.46
CA MET A 118 11.70 9.64 -23.10
C MET A 118 10.44 8.87 -22.69
N ASN A 119 9.73 8.32 -23.68
CA ASN A 119 8.59 7.43 -23.45
C ASN A 119 9.10 5.98 -23.41
N LEU A 120 8.85 5.29 -22.31
CA LEU A 120 9.10 3.86 -22.15
C LEU A 120 7.76 3.14 -22.16
N GLN A 121 7.55 2.21 -23.08
CA GLN A 121 6.35 1.39 -23.07
C GLN A 121 6.37 0.46 -21.84
N ILE A 122 5.23 0.28 -21.20
CA ILE A 122 5.07 -0.55 -20.01
C ILE A 122 3.92 -1.51 -20.26
N ASP A 123 4.25 -2.79 -20.48
CA ASP A 123 3.28 -3.84 -20.72
C ASP A 123 3.12 -4.79 -19.51
N HIS A 124 4.18 -4.94 -18.71
CA HIS A 124 4.26 -5.86 -17.57
C HIS A 124 4.71 -5.18 -16.27
N ASP A 125 4.40 -5.83 -15.14
CA ASP A 125 4.71 -5.33 -13.80
C ASP A 125 6.23 -5.18 -13.56
N GLU A 126 7.06 -6.02 -14.18
CA GLU A 126 8.53 -5.93 -14.11
C GLU A 126 9.07 -4.65 -14.77
N GLU A 127 8.45 -4.22 -15.88
CA GLU A 127 8.82 -2.98 -16.59
C GLU A 127 8.38 -1.75 -15.80
N LEU A 128 7.23 -1.86 -15.13
CA LEU A 128 6.75 -0.83 -14.22
C LEU A 128 7.66 -0.66 -13.00
N ASP A 129 8.08 -1.77 -12.38
CA ASP A 129 9.02 -1.74 -11.25
C ASP A 129 10.35 -1.10 -11.66
N ALA A 130 10.93 -1.53 -12.79
CA ALA A 130 12.15 -0.95 -13.34
C ALA A 130 12.00 0.56 -13.65
N TYR A 131 10.85 0.98 -14.19
CA TYR A 131 10.54 2.40 -14.43
C TYR A 131 10.51 3.21 -13.12
N LEU A 132 9.81 2.71 -12.10
CA LEU A 132 9.71 3.38 -10.80
C LEU A 132 11.08 3.49 -10.10
N ALA A 133 11.92 2.46 -10.23
CA ALA A 133 13.29 2.49 -9.75
C ALA A 133 14.15 3.54 -10.52
N ALA A 134 13.96 3.65 -11.84
CA ALA A 134 14.74 4.56 -12.69
C ALA A 134 14.46 6.04 -12.41
N ILE A 135 13.21 6.42 -12.11
CA ILE A 135 12.83 7.82 -11.82
C ILE A 135 13.25 8.29 -10.42
N ASN A 136 13.73 7.38 -9.57
CA ASN A 136 14.42 7.63 -8.29
C ASN A 136 13.76 8.71 -7.40
N GLY A 137 12.46 8.54 -7.11
CA GLY A 137 11.70 9.43 -6.22
C GLY A 137 11.08 10.65 -6.90
N VAL A 138 11.28 10.84 -8.21
CA VAL A 138 10.47 11.77 -9.01
C VAL A 138 9.05 11.23 -9.12
N LYS A 139 8.06 12.13 -9.17
CA LYS A 139 6.66 11.76 -9.37
C LYS A 139 6.50 11.04 -10.72
N PRO A 140 6.02 9.78 -10.76
CA PRO A 140 5.81 9.05 -12.00
C PRO A 140 4.74 9.72 -12.86
N ILE A 141 5.01 9.76 -14.16
CA ILE A 141 4.12 10.31 -15.18
C ILE A 141 3.92 9.24 -16.23
N PHE A 142 2.67 8.88 -16.49
CA PHE A 142 2.29 7.93 -17.52
C PHE A 142 1.54 8.63 -18.64
N THR A 143 1.87 8.30 -19.88
CA THR A 143 1.04 8.63 -21.03
C THR A 143 0.20 7.41 -21.39
N VAL A 144 -1.11 7.57 -21.50
CA VAL A 144 -2.04 6.47 -21.82
C VAL A 144 -2.79 6.76 -23.10
N GLN A 145 -2.82 5.78 -24.00
CA GLN A 145 -3.65 5.83 -25.20
C GLN A 145 -4.95 5.08 -24.93
N LEU A 146 -6.07 5.77 -25.07
CA LEU A 146 -7.40 5.23 -24.85
C LEU A 146 -8.17 5.15 -26.17
N MET A 147 -8.88 4.04 -26.38
CA MET A 147 -9.81 3.85 -27.50
C MET A 147 -11.21 3.54 -26.98
N GLN A 148 -12.24 3.85 -27.77
CA GLN A 148 -13.62 3.51 -27.44
C GLN A 148 -13.80 1.98 -27.41
N GLY A 149 -14.30 1.42 -26.30
CA GLY A 149 -14.40 -0.03 -26.11
C GLY A 149 -15.37 -0.75 -27.05
N TRP A 150 -16.25 0.00 -27.70
CA TRP A 150 -17.24 -0.46 -28.68
C TRP A 150 -16.73 -0.40 -30.14
N LYS A 151 -15.50 0.09 -30.36
CA LYS A 151 -14.89 0.20 -31.70
C LYS A 151 -13.94 -0.96 -32.02
N ASN A 152 -14.05 -2.06 -31.25
CA ASN A 152 -13.27 -3.27 -31.42
C ASN A 152 -14.18 -4.40 -31.94
N GLU A 153 -14.79 -4.21 -33.11
CA GLU A 153 -15.48 -5.25 -33.89
C GLU A 153 -14.99 -5.25 -35.33
#